data_AF-K0V750-F1
#
_entry.id   AF-K0V750-F1
#
_cell.length_a   1.000
_cell.length_b   1.000
_cell.length_c   1.000
_cell.angle_alpha   90.00
_cell.angle_beta   90.00
_cell.angle_gamma   90.00
#
_symmetry.space_group_name_H-M   'P 1'
#
loop_
_entity.id
_entity.type
_entity.pdbx_description
1 polymer ?
#
loop_
_entity_poly.entity_id
_entity_poly.type
_entity_poly.pdbx_seq_one_letter_code
_entity_poly.pdbx_strand_id
1 'polypeptide(L)'
;MTDEEFFSATTELKTIYQWARARYAAPWAVFGAVLLRVSASTGPEVQLPGIIGGRASLNLLAAFVSPSGGGKGISDKVAREVWPAPIIERPIGSGEGIAATFMPPKKEGQEPITRAIFSVPEIDTLAGIAGRQGSILLAQLKSMAMGELLGQSNASDATTRIVQAHTYRCCLSVGAQPGHCGVIFSDTSGGTPQRFLWFPTTDPDMPATPAADPGPLNTVLPPWARLSTEPVEIEYGPEEIAQTVIAAHIARQRGDSEALDGHALLTRCKVAAVLAIMHHRSVVSETDWQLSEAVMSVSDRTRDWILSEAKRAEREKARARALRQAEFNDVIDNRLLDGVKNSILRTLERDGEQAGNALRSRMGKRERRDLFDQAVSLLEHEGRVVAITVDRGVRYRLTEVQGEPPVQGQYSQFTEGEPKVQGEPEATVTDLDSRRSHDSEPPKLTGRAWLANHLADLRAAGHTTAESFAVLDAGEAAGFARQTIRVAASDHPDITVIGRKGKVAVWDITGTRKTKHTSAADWTANYIDNLTRDGIDVVDKELFRHAAEAAGYSWTSARHAATDSGRIESVPGAGSETIWRIIPAAEGESA
;
A
#
# COMPACT_ATOMS: atom_id res chain seq x y z
N MET A 1 -27.13 -0.31 -22.23
CA MET A 1 -27.68 -1.64 -21.91
C MET A 1 -27.94 -1.69 -20.42
N THR A 2 -29.15 -2.05 -20.00
CA THR A 2 -29.51 -2.29 -18.59
C THR A 2 -29.07 -3.68 -18.14
N ASP A 3 -29.07 -3.94 -16.83
CA ASP A 3 -28.71 -5.25 -16.28
C ASP A 3 -29.69 -6.34 -16.76
N GLU A 4 -30.99 -6.03 -16.86
CA GLU A 4 -32.00 -6.96 -17.38
C GLU A 4 -31.76 -7.29 -18.86
N GLU A 5 -31.49 -6.28 -19.70
CA GLU A 5 -31.14 -6.47 -21.12
C GLU A 5 -29.88 -7.34 -21.26
N PHE A 6 -28.86 -7.10 -20.42
CA PHE A 6 -27.62 -7.89 -20.44
C PHE A 6 -27.88 -9.36 -20.10
N PHE A 7 -28.53 -9.63 -18.96
CA PHE A 7 -28.74 -11.00 -18.50
C PHE A 7 -29.81 -11.76 -19.29
N SER A 8 -30.66 -11.09 -20.06
CA SER A 8 -31.62 -11.73 -20.95
C SER A 8 -31.12 -11.90 -22.40
N ALA A 9 -29.96 -11.35 -22.75
CA ALA A 9 -29.45 -11.36 -24.12
C ALA A 9 -29.16 -12.76 -24.67
N THR A 10 -28.73 -13.71 -23.83
CA THR A 10 -28.54 -15.12 -24.23
C THR A 10 -29.03 -16.09 -23.15
N THR A 11 -29.28 -17.34 -23.55
CA THR A 11 -29.71 -18.42 -22.64
C THR A 11 -28.70 -18.66 -21.51
N GLU A 12 -27.40 -18.56 -21.81
CA GLU A 12 -26.31 -18.76 -20.87
C GLU A 12 -26.27 -17.64 -19.83
N LEU A 13 -26.38 -16.38 -20.26
CA LEU A 13 -26.43 -15.23 -19.36
C LEU A 13 -27.67 -15.28 -18.46
N LYS A 14 -28.82 -15.69 -19.02
CA LYS A 14 -30.06 -15.88 -18.26
C LYS A 14 -29.89 -16.97 -17.20
N THR A 15 -29.20 -18.06 -17.55
CA THR A 15 -28.91 -19.17 -16.63
C THR A 15 -27.97 -18.71 -15.50
N ILE A 16 -26.93 -17.93 -15.81
CA ILE A 16 -26.04 -17.32 -14.79
C ILE A 16 -26.84 -16.45 -13.83
N TYR A 17 -27.73 -15.61 -14.35
CA TYR A 17 -28.59 -14.75 -13.55
C TYR A 17 -29.53 -15.56 -12.65
N GLN A 18 -30.17 -16.59 -13.19
CA GLN A 18 -31.05 -17.48 -12.42
C GLN A 18 -30.31 -18.21 -11.30
N TRP A 19 -29.10 -18.71 -11.57
CA TRP A 19 -28.23 -19.31 -10.55
C TRP A 19 -27.89 -18.32 -9.43
N ALA A 20 -27.52 -17.09 -9.78
CA ALA A 20 -27.21 -16.04 -8.81
C ALA A 20 -28.41 -15.78 -7.87
N ARG A 21 -29.60 -15.65 -8.45
CA ARG A 21 -30.86 -15.43 -7.73
C ARG A 21 -31.27 -16.62 -6.86
N ALA A 22 -31.12 -17.85 -7.36
CA ALA A 22 -31.44 -19.07 -6.61
C ALA A 22 -30.53 -19.28 -5.38
N ARG A 23 -29.33 -18.67 -5.39
CA ARG A 23 -28.31 -18.85 -4.35
C ARG A 23 -27.94 -17.58 -3.57
N TYR A 24 -28.74 -16.52 -3.69
CA TYR A 24 -28.51 -15.24 -3.00
C TYR A 24 -27.11 -14.67 -3.24
N ALA A 25 -26.62 -14.82 -4.47
CA ALA A 25 -25.36 -14.23 -4.92
C ALA A 25 -25.64 -13.07 -5.87
N ALA A 26 -24.74 -12.09 -5.90
CA ALA A 26 -24.89 -10.97 -6.82
C ALA A 26 -24.65 -11.41 -8.27
N PRO A 27 -25.56 -11.10 -9.22
CA PRO A 27 -25.46 -11.57 -10.60
C PRO A 27 -24.13 -11.23 -11.29
N TRP A 28 -23.64 -10.00 -11.14
CA TRP A 28 -22.37 -9.57 -11.74
C TRP A 28 -21.16 -10.30 -11.16
N ALA A 29 -21.18 -10.63 -9.87
CA ALA A 29 -20.11 -11.40 -9.25
C ALA A 29 -20.12 -12.86 -9.70
N VAL A 30 -21.29 -13.49 -9.82
CA VAL A 30 -21.39 -14.85 -10.38
C VAL A 30 -20.93 -14.86 -11.84
N PHE A 31 -21.37 -13.89 -12.64
CA PHE A 31 -20.94 -13.71 -14.02
C PHE A 31 -19.41 -13.57 -14.15
N GLY A 32 -18.80 -12.68 -13.37
CA GLY A 32 -17.35 -12.49 -13.37
C GLY A 32 -16.58 -13.75 -13.00
N ALA A 33 -17.07 -14.50 -12.00
CA ALA A 33 -16.47 -15.78 -11.60
C ALA A 33 -16.65 -16.85 -12.68
N VAL A 34 -17.80 -16.89 -13.38
CA VAL A 34 -18.02 -17.78 -14.53
C VAL A 34 -17.07 -17.44 -15.68
N LEU A 35 -16.84 -16.15 -15.99
CA LEU A 35 -15.85 -15.75 -17.02
C LEU A 35 -14.45 -16.28 -16.72
N LEU A 36 -13.99 -16.20 -15.46
CA LEU A 36 -12.70 -16.78 -15.07
C LEU A 36 -12.67 -18.29 -15.32
N ARG A 37 -13.77 -18.99 -15.06
CA ARG A 37 -13.87 -20.45 -15.27
C ARG A 37 -13.92 -20.84 -16.74
N VAL A 38 -14.62 -20.07 -17.59
CA VAL A 38 -14.61 -20.28 -19.05
C VAL A 38 -13.19 -20.08 -19.59
N SER A 39 -12.53 -18.98 -19.19
CA SER A 39 -11.16 -18.71 -19.59
C SER A 39 -10.19 -19.80 -19.13
N ALA A 40 -10.26 -20.22 -17.85
CA ALA A 40 -9.42 -21.29 -17.31
C ALA A 40 -9.77 -22.71 -17.83
N SER A 41 -10.94 -22.89 -18.44
CA SER A 41 -11.30 -24.13 -19.16
C SER A 41 -10.72 -24.15 -20.57
N THR A 42 -10.35 -23.00 -21.11
CA THR A 42 -9.80 -22.82 -22.46
C THR A 42 -8.29 -23.04 -22.44
N GLY A 43 -7.77 -23.75 -23.44
CA GLY A 43 -6.34 -23.98 -23.61
C GLY A 43 -5.53 -22.69 -23.78
N PRO A 44 -4.24 -22.68 -23.39
CA PRO A 44 -3.34 -21.53 -23.62
C PRO A 44 -3.10 -21.23 -25.11
N GLU A 45 -3.26 -22.22 -25.97
CA GLU A 45 -3.15 -22.11 -27.43
C GLU A 45 -4.20 -21.18 -28.04
N VAL A 46 -5.36 -21.00 -27.38
CA VAL A 46 -6.40 -20.07 -27.83
C VAL A 46 -6.04 -18.64 -27.44
N GLN A 47 -5.93 -17.77 -28.44
CA GLN A 47 -5.39 -16.42 -28.28
C GLN A 47 -6.22 -15.41 -29.08
N LEU A 48 -6.13 -14.14 -28.70
CA LEU A 48 -6.61 -13.04 -29.52
C LEU A 48 -5.66 -12.81 -30.72
N PRO A 49 -6.18 -12.33 -31.85
CA PRO A 49 -5.40 -12.11 -33.05
C PRO A 49 -4.40 -10.98 -32.84
N GLY A 50 -3.24 -11.09 -33.47
CA GLY A 50 -2.15 -10.11 -33.38
C GLY A 50 -2.37 -8.86 -34.22
N ILE A 51 -3.48 -8.13 -34.02
CA ILE A 51 -3.80 -6.92 -34.80
C ILE A 51 -2.73 -5.85 -34.62
N ILE A 52 -2.24 -5.70 -33.39
CA ILE A 52 -1.15 -4.77 -33.03
C ILE A 52 -0.05 -5.58 -32.35
N GLY A 53 1.11 -5.64 -32.99
CA GLY A 53 2.24 -6.42 -32.49
C GLY A 53 1.99 -7.92 -32.64
N GLY A 54 1.82 -8.62 -31.53
CA GLY A 54 1.63 -10.08 -31.48
C GLY A 54 0.29 -10.48 -30.89
N ARG A 55 0.05 -11.80 -30.86
CA ARG A 55 -1.14 -12.40 -30.22
C ARG A 55 -1.21 -12.04 -28.74
N ALA A 56 -2.42 -12.06 -28.19
CA ALA A 56 -2.63 -11.84 -26.76
C ALA A 56 -3.32 -13.04 -26.10
N SER A 57 -2.94 -13.35 -24.86
CA SER A 57 -3.59 -14.41 -24.10
C SER A 57 -5.02 -14.01 -23.68
N LEU A 58 -5.85 -14.98 -23.31
CA LEU A 58 -7.15 -14.80 -22.66
C LEU A 58 -7.05 -14.81 -21.13
N ASN A 59 -5.88 -14.56 -20.55
CA ASN A 59 -5.71 -14.49 -19.10
C ASN A 59 -6.55 -13.34 -18.53
N LEU A 60 -7.34 -13.64 -17.49
CA LEU A 60 -8.27 -12.69 -16.87
C LEU A 60 -7.98 -12.51 -15.38
N LEU A 61 -8.02 -11.26 -14.93
CA LEU A 61 -7.91 -10.90 -13.53
C LEU A 61 -9.23 -10.22 -13.14
N ALA A 62 -9.89 -10.72 -12.10
CA ALA A 62 -11.13 -10.15 -11.60
C ALA A 62 -11.06 -9.90 -10.08
N ALA A 63 -11.59 -8.76 -9.68
CA ALA A 63 -11.75 -8.35 -8.29
C ALA A 63 -13.25 -8.29 -7.93
N PHE A 64 -13.63 -9.01 -6.88
CA PHE A 64 -15.00 -9.11 -6.37
C PHE A 64 -15.14 -8.25 -5.12
N VAL A 65 -15.89 -7.16 -5.26
CA VAL A 65 -15.86 -6.05 -4.31
C VAL A 65 -17.13 -5.99 -3.49
N SER A 66 -16.98 -5.91 -2.16
CA SER A 66 -18.07 -5.59 -1.24
C SER A 66 -17.56 -4.88 0.01
N PRO A 67 -18.46 -4.13 0.70
CA PRO A 67 -18.27 -3.85 2.12
C PRO A 67 -18.07 -5.15 2.92
N SER A 68 -17.53 -5.07 4.14
CA SER A 68 -17.30 -6.25 4.97
C SER A 68 -18.55 -7.13 5.06
N GLY A 69 -18.40 -8.46 4.90
CA GLY A 69 -19.50 -9.43 4.93
C GLY A 69 -20.33 -9.60 3.64
N GLY A 70 -20.05 -8.87 2.55
CA GLY A 70 -20.90 -8.88 1.34
C GLY A 70 -20.73 -10.06 0.36
N GLY A 71 -20.62 -11.30 0.84
CA GLY A 71 -20.85 -12.49 0.00
C GLY A 71 -19.76 -12.85 -1.04
N LYS A 72 -18.52 -12.36 -0.90
CA LYS A 72 -17.41 -12.62 -1.85
C LYS A 72 -17.22 -14.10 -2.20
N GLY A 73 -17.14 -14.96 -1.18
CA GLY A 73 -16.96 -16.40 -1.36
C GLY A 73 -18.22 -17.16 -1.83
N ILE A 74 -19.40 -16.52 -1.80
CA ILE A 74 -20.65 -17.15 -2.29
C ILE A 74 -20.61 -17.23 -3.81
N SER A 75 -20.24 -16.13 -4.48
CA SER A 75 -20.20 -16.06 -5.94
C SER A 75 -19.26 -17.09 -6.56
N ASP A 76 -18.09 -17.32 -5.95
CA ASP A 76 -17.16 -18.39 -6.36
C ASP A 76 -17.77 -19.79 -6.23
N LYS A 77 -18.54 -20.06 -5.16
CA LYS A 77 -19.23 -21.34 -4.98
C LYS A 77 -20.32 -21.54 -6.03
N VAL A 78 -21.14 -20.51 -6.26
CA VAL A 78 -22.19 -20.56 -7.29
C VAL A 78 -21.60 -20.75 -8.68
N ALA A 79 -20.51 -20.06 -9.02
CA ALA A 79 -19.84 -20.22 -10.31
C ALA A 79 -19.30 -21.64 -10.56
N ARG A 80 -18.93 -22.39 -9.51
CA ARG A 80 -18.57 -23.81 -9.63
C ARG A 80 -19.75 -24.68 -10.01
N GLU A 81 -20.94 -24.37 -9.51
CA GLU A 81 -22.19 -25.04 -9.90
C GLU A 81 -22.64 -24.63 -11.31
N VAL A 82 -22.50 -23.36 -11.69
CA VAL A 82 -22.86 -22.88 -13.03
C VAL A 82 -21.95 -23.45 -14.11
N TRP A 83 -20.63 -23.48 -13.85
CA TRP A 83 -19.62 -24.00 -14.78
C TRP A 83 -18.78 -25.09 -14.10
N PRO A 84 -19.29 -26.33 -14.00
CA PRO A 84 -18.68 -27.42 -13.23
C PRO A 84 -17.50 -28.12 -13.94
N ALA A 85 -16.63 -27.36 -14.61
CA ALA A 85 -15.40 -27.88 -15.20
C ALA A 85 -14.33 -28.19 -14.11
N PRO A 86 -13.54 -29.27 -14.26
CA PRO A 86 -12.44 -29.59 -13.35
C PRO A 86 -11.25 -28.63 -13.59
N ILE A 87 -11.24 -27.51 -12.88
CA ILE A 87 -10.21 -26.47 -13.00
C ILE A 87 -9.29 -26.53 -11.78
N ILE A 88 -7.99 -26.42 -12.01
CA ILE A 88 -6.99 -26.34 -10.94
C ILE A 88 -7.09 -24.97 -10.28
N GLU A 89 -7.42 -24.95 -8.99
CA GLU A 89 -7.47 -23.73 -8.17
C GLU A 89 -6.34 -23.75 -7.14
N ARG A 90 -5.64 -22.63 -6.96
CA ARG A 90 -4.51 -22.50 -6.02
C ARG A 90 -4.60 -21.20 -5.23
N PRO A 91 -4.16 -21.16 -3.96
CA PRO A 91 -3.95 -19.88 -3.28
C PRO A 91 -2.79 -19.13 -3.94
N ILE A 92 -2.84 -17.79 -3.94
CA ILE A 92 -1.72 -16.99 -4.45
C ILE A 92 -0.51 -17.09 -3.52
N GLY A 93 0.67 -17.20 -4.11
CA GLY A 93 1.96 -17.16 -3.42
C GLY A 93 2.79 -15.94 -3.84
N SER A 94 4.12 -16.09 -3.84
CA SER A 94 5.02 -15.09 -4.43
C SER A 94 4.94 -15.09 -5.96
N GLY A 95 5.56 -14.10 -6.61
CA GLY A 95 5.63 -14.06 -8.08
C GLY A 95 6.32 -15.29 -8.68
N GLU A 96 7.37 -15.80 -8.02
CA GLU A 96 8.04 -17.06 -8.39
C GLU A 96 7.12 -18.27 -8.20
N GLY A 97 6.21 -18.23 -7.23
CA GLY A 97 5.20 -19.26 -7.00
C GLY A 97 4.18 -19.37 -8.14
N ILE A 98 3.83 -18.24 -8.77
CA ILE A 98 2.99 -18.23 -9.97
C ILE A 98 3.71 -18.99 -11.10
N ALA A 99 4.97 -18.63 -11.38
CA ALA A 99 5.77 -19.31 -12.41
C ALA A 99 5.98 -20.80 -12.08
N ALA A 100 6.27 -21.14 -10.82
CA ALA A 100 6.46 -22.51 -10.37
C ALA A 100 5.27 -23.43 -10.65
N THR A 101 4.05 -22.88 -10.65
CA THR A 101 2.82 -23.64 -10.91
C THR A 101 2.77 -24.18 -12.34
N PHE A 102 3.31 -23.43 -13.31
CA PHE A 102 3.29 -23.77 -14.73
C PHE A 102 4.62 -24.34 -15.25
N MET A 103 5.62 -24.52 -14.38
CA MET A 103 6.85 -25.18 -14.75
C MET A 103 6.57 -26.64 -15.12
N PRO A 104 7.21 -27.19 -16.18
CA PRO A 104 7.15 -28.61 -16.45
C PRO A 104 7.58 -29.42 -15.21
N PRO A 105 6.86 -30.50 -14.88
CA PRO A 105 7.16 -31.30 -13.72
C PRO A 105 8.54 -31.97 -13.86
N LYS A 106 9.30 -31.99 -12.77
CA LYS A 106 10.63 -32.64 -12.74
C LYS A 106 10.57 -34.17 -12.71
N LYS A 107 9.41 -34.73 -12.35
CA LYS A 107 9.18 -36.19 -12.28
C LYS A 107 8.43 -36.66 -13.53
N GLU A 108 8.95 -37.70 -14.14
CA GLU A 108 8.33 -38.37 -15.28
C GLU A 108 6.94 -38.93 -14.89
N GLY A 109 5.96 -38.80 -15.78
CA GLY A 109 4.58 -39.26 -15.56
C GLY A 109 3.63 -38.28 -14.85
N GLN A 110 4.09 -37.08 -14.47
CA GLN A 110 3.19 -35.98 -14.06
C GLN A 110 2.84 -35.11 -15.26
N GLU A 111 1.54 -34.83 -15.46
CA GLU A 111 1.11 -33.91 -16.51
C GLU A 111 1.41 -32.45 -16.10
N PRO A 112 1.91 -31.61 -17.04
CA PRO A 112 2.14 -30.21 -16.78
C PRO A 112 0.83 -29.48 -16.52
N ILE A 113 0.81 -28.63 -15.49
CA ILE A 113 -0.29 -27.71 -15.26
C ILE A 113 -0.14 -26.57 -16.27
N THR A 114 -1.07 -26.46 -17.22
CA THR A 114 -1.09 -25.38 -18.22
C THR A 114 -2.20 -24.38 -17.96
N ARG A 115 -3.14 -24.68 -17.06
CA ARG A 115 -4.32 -23.85 -16.77
C ARG A 115 -4.60 -23.84 -15.28
N ALA A 116 -4.76 -22.65 -14.68
CA ALA A 116 -5.11 -22.52 -13.28
C ALA A 116 -5.84 -21.20 -12.97
N ILE A 117 -6.62 -21.21 -11.88
CA ILE A 117 -7.14 -20.00 -11.24
C ILE A 117 -6.41 -19.83 -9.90
N PHE A 118 -5.75 -18.70 -9.71
CA PHE A 118 -5.32 -18.28 -8.38
C PHE A 118 -6.48 -17.58 -7.67
N SER A 119 -6.83 -18.05 -6.49
CA SER A 119 -7.86 -17.44 -5.64
C SER A 119 -7.22 -16.71 -4.47
N VAL A 120 -7.66 -15.48 -4.25
CA VAL A 120 -7.25 -14.61 -3.16
C VAL A 120 -8.53 -14.19 -2.43
N PRO A 121 -8.95 -14.89 -1.37
CA PRO A 121 -10.21 -14.59 -0.68
C PRO A 121 -10.30 -13.15 -0.17
N GLU A 122 -9.16 -12.58 0.24
CA GLU A 122 -9.04 -11.22 0.76
C GLU A 122 -7.81 -10.51 0.22
N ILE A 123 -8.01 -9.30 -0.29
CA ILE A 123 -6.98 -8.46 -0.92
C ILE A 123 -5.82 -8.13 0.03
N ASP A 124 -6.02 -8.19 1.34
CA ASP A 124 -4.96 -8.01 2.33
C ASP A 124 -3.89 -9.12 2.25
N THR A 125 -4.27 -10.32 1.81
CA THR A 125 -3.28 -11.39 1.51
C THR A 125 -2.37 -10.96 0.37
N LEU A 126 -2.94 -10.38 -0.69
CA LEU A 126 -2.18 -9.85 -1.82
C LEU A 126 -1.29 -8.69 -1.37
N ALA A 127 -1.82 -7.76 -0.57
CA ALA A 127 -1.09 -6.63 0.00
C ALA A 127 0.09 -7.08 0.87
N GLY A 128 -0.13 -8.09 1.72
CA GLY A 128 0.90 -8.65 2.59
C GLY A 128 2.05 -9.31 1.81
N ILE A 129 1.76 -9.99 0.70
CA ILE A 129 2.81 -10.61 -0.14
C ILE A 129 3.52 -9.54 -0.99
N ALA A 130 2.78 -8.59 -1.54
CA ALA A 130 3.36 -7.48 -2.33
C ALA A 130 4.24 -6.54 -1.47
N GLY A 131 3.89 -6.34 -0.20
CA GLY A 131 4.63 -5.49 0.73
C GLY A 131 5.96 -6.06 1.23
N ARG A 132 6.28 -7.32 0.93
CA ARG A 132 7.57 -7.93 1.32
C ARG A 132 8.71 -7.29 0.52
N GLN A 133 9.82 -7.03 1.19
CA GLN A 133 11.03 -6.53 0.53
C GLN A 133 11.49 -7.52 -0.55
N GLY A 134 11.70 -7.02 -1.76
CA GLY A 134 12.09 -7.83 -2.93
C GLY A 134 10.93 -8.55 -3.64
N SER A 135 9.67 -8.32 -3.24
CA SER A 135 8.52 -8.95 -3.91
C SER A 135 8.37 -8.49 -5.36
N ILE A 136 8.30 -9.46 -6.27
CA ILE A 136 8.03 -9.22 -7.71
C ILE A 136 6.57 -9.51 -8.10
N LEU A 137 5.69 -9.69 -7.11
CA LEU A 137 4.32 -10.18 -7.35
C LEU A 137 3.53 -9.30 -8.33
N LEU A 138 3.50 -7.98 -8.11
CA LEU A 138 2.73 -7.06 -8.96
C LEU A 138 3.28 -6.99 -10.40
N ALA A 139 4.60 -7.11 -10.56
CA ALA A 139 5.22 -7.18 -11.88
C ALA A 139 4.82 -8.49 -12.59
N GLN A 140 4.91 -9.64 -11.90
CA GLN A 140 4.49 -10.92 -12.46
C GLN A 140 2.99 -10.96 -12.77
N LEU A 141 2.14 -10.33 -11.97
CA LEU A 141 0.70 -10.23 -12.28
C LEU A 141 0.42 -9.44 -13.55
N LYS A 142 1.19 -8.37 -13.84
CA LYS A 142 1.09 -7.63 -15.10
C LYS A 142 1.50 -8.47 -16.29
N SER A 143 2.66 -9.13 -16.22
CA SER A 143 3.11 -10.04 -17.28
C SER A 143 2.16 -11.22 -17.47
N MET A 144 1.64 -11.77 -16.37
CA MET A 144 0.62 -12.83 -16.36
C MET A 144 -0.67 -12.39 -17.04
N ALA A 145 -1.16 -11.18 -16.75
CA ALA A 145 -2.33 -10.62 -17.40
C ALA A 145 -2.11 -10.53 -18.92
N MET A 146 -0.92 -10.18 -19.38
CA MET A 146 -0.61 -10.10 -20.82
C MET A 146 -0.35 -11.48 -21.45
N GLY A 147 0.03 -12.48 -20.66
CA GLY A 147 0.47 -13.78 -21.15
C GLY A 147 1.95 -13.79 -21.55
N GLU A 148 2.73 -12.86 -21.02
CA GLU A 148 4.17 -12.73 -21.24
C GLU A 148 4.96 -13.82 -20.50
N LEU A 149 6.27 -13.84 -20.73
CA LEU A 149 7.22 -14.69 -20.02
C LEU A 149 7.11 -14.47 -18.50
N LEU A 150 7.01 -15.55 -17.73
CA LEU A 150 6.98 -15.50 -16.27
C LEU A 150 8.25 -16.09 -15.65
N GLY A 151 8.53 -15.60 -14.45
CA GLY A 151 9.58 -16.09 -13.58
C GLY A 151 10.87 -15.28 -13.65
N GLN A 152 11.98 -15.92 -13.28
CA GLN A 152 13.29 -15.30 -13.07
C GLN A 152 14.41 -16.29 -13.39
N SER A 153 15.46 -15.79 -14.03
CA SER A 153 16.73 -16.48 -14.19
C SER A 153 17.54 -16.33 -12.90
N ASN A 154 17.89 -17.45 -12.28
CA ASN A 154 18.70 -17.51 -11.07
C ASN A 154 20.04 -18.20 -11.36
N ALA A 155 21.00 -18.06 -10.44
CA ALA A 155 22.35 -18.62 -10.61
C ALA A 155 22.40 -20.15 -10.74
N SER A 156 21.34 -20.87 -10.36
CA SER A 156 21.24 -22.32 -10.54
C SER A 156 19.92 -22.73 -11.18
N ASP A 157 19.98 -23.73 -12.07
CA ASP A 157 18.80 -24.32 -12.72
C ASP A 157 17.76 -24.85 -11.73
N ALA A 158 18.20 -25.26 -10.53
CA ALA A 158 17.31 -25.74 -9.48
C ALA A 158 16.32 -24.66 -9.00
N THR A 159 16.72 -23.39 -9.07
CA THR A 159 15.96 -22.23 -8.59
C THR A 159 15.43 -21.34 -9.70
N THR A 160 15.95 -21.48 -10.92
CA THR A 160 15.43 -20.83 -12.13
C THR A 160 14.02 -21.34 -12.44
N ARG A 161 13.11 -20.39 -12.69
CA ARG A 161 11.73 -20.67 -13.11
C ARG A 161 11.47 -19.81 -14.33
N ILE A 162 11.27 -20.43 -15.48
CA ILE A 162 10.99 -19.73 -16.72
C ILE A 162 9.81 -20.42 -17.38
N VAL A 163 8.69 -19.69 -17.49
CA VAL A 163 7.50 -20.13 -18.21
C VAL A 163 7.37 -19.24 -19.43
N GLN A 164 7.31 -19.85 -20.62
CA GLN A 164 7.30 -19.11 -21.87
C GLN A 164 5.97 -18.37 -22.07
N ALA A 165 6.04 -17.28 -22.84
CA ALA A 165 4.85 -16.52 -23.20
C ALA A 165 3.82 -17.42 -23.89
N HIS A 166 2.55 -17.22 -23.58
CA HIS A 166 1.41 -17.95 -24.16
C HIS A 166 1.40 -19.48 -23.97
N THR A 167 2.25 -20.07 -23.11
CA THR A 167 2.20 -21.51 -22.80
C THR A 167 1.33 -21.84 -21.59
N TYR A 168 0.68 -20.84 -21.00
CA TYR A 168 -0.15 -20.97 -19.80
C TYR A 168 -1.42 -20.12 -19.89
N ARG A 169 -2.48 -20.62 -19.25
CA ARG A 169 -3.73 -19.92 -18.99
C ARG A 169 -3.83 -19.67 -17.48
N CYS A 170 -3.64 -18.43 -17.07
CA CYS A 170 -3.69 -18.08 -15.66
C CYS A 170 -4.77 -17.03 -15.42
N CYS A 171 -5.71 -17.36 -14.55
CA CYS A 171 -6.75 -16.44 -14.10
C CYS A 171 -6.53 -16.08 -12.63
N LEU A 172 -6.98 -14.90 -12.22
CA LEU A 172 -6.91 -14.44 -10.84
C LEU A 172 -8.30 -14.02 -10.36
N SER A 173 -8.74 -14.59 -9.24
CA SER A 173 -9.92 -14.14 -8.48
C SER A 173 -9.44 -13.46 -7.20
N VAL A 174 -9.82 -12.20 -6.98
CA VAL A 174 -9.48 -11.44 -5.76
C VAL A 174 -10.74 -10.94 -5.07
N GLY A 175 -11.00 -11.39 -3.84
CA GLY A 175 -11.98 -10.74 -2.97
C GLY A 175 -11.41 -9.44 -2.41
N ALA A 176 -12.09 -8.32 -2.65
CA ALA A 176 -11.59 -7.00 -2.30
C ALA A 176 -12.58 -6.20 -1.44
N GLN A 177 -12.05 -5.43 -0.49
CA GLN A 177 -12.81 -4.39 0.23
C GLN A 177 -12.39 -3.01 -0.28
N PRO A 178 -13.32 -2.04 -0.47
CA PRO A 178 -12.99 -0.73 -1.03
C PRO A 178 -11.80 -0.03 -0.36
N GLY A 179 -11.74 -0.03 0.97
CA GLY A 179 -10.66 0.63 1.73
C GLY A 179 -9.29 -0.04 1.64
N HIS A 180 -9.18 -1.27 1.13
CA HIS A 180 -7.95 -2.08 1.15
C HIS A 180 -7.38 -2.31 -0.26
N CYS A 181 -8.02 -1.77 -1.30
CA CYS A 181 -7.58 -1.94 -2.69
C CYS A 181 -6.32 -1.15 -3.06
N GLY A 182 -5.70 -0.44 -2.11
CA GLY A 182 -4.51 0.39 -2.35
C GLY A 182 -3.35 -0.34 -3.00
N VAL A 183 -3.16 -1.65 -2.74
CA VAL A 183 -2.12 -2.47 -3.38
C VAL A 183 -2.30 -2.56 -4.90
N ILE A 184 -3.53 -2.51 -5.42
CA ILE A 184 -3.81 -2.53 -6.87
C ILE A 184 -3.84 -1.10 -7.42
N PHE A 185 -4.48 -0.16 -6.71
CA PHE A 185 -4.67 1.21 -7.19
C PHE A 185 -3.42 2.09 -7.16
N SER A 186 -2.47 1.82 -6.26
CA SER A 186 -1.22 2.60 -6.14
C SER A 186 -0.28 2.47 -7.33
N ASP A 187 -0.44 1.43 -8.16
CA ASP A 187 0.32 1.22 -9.41
C ASP A 187 -0.43 1.80 -10.63
N THR A 188 -0.92 3.04 -10.50
CA THR A 188 -1.72 3.68 -11.57
C THR A 188 -0.89 3.96 -12.82
N SER A 189 0.40 4.29 -12.67
CA SER A 189 1.34 4.45 -13.80
C SER A 189 1.72 3.13 -14.46
N GLY A 190 1.66 2.00 -13.73
CA GLY A 190 1.96 0.67 -14.26
C GLY A 190 0.77 0.00 -14.98
N GLY A 191 -0.41 0.61 -14.94
CA GLY A 191 -1.61 0.13 -15.63
C GLY A 191 -2.28 -1.09 -14.99
N THR A 192 -1.95 -1.43 -13.74
CA THR A 192 -2.48 -2.62 -13.07
C THR A 192 -4.01 -2.55 -12.89
N PRO A 193 -4.61 -1.44 -12.42
CA PRO A 193 -6.06 -1.34 -12.28
C PRO A 193 -6.85 -1.59 -13.57
N GLN A 194 -6.30 -1.19 -14.72
CA GLN A 194 -6.92 -1.31 -16.04
C GLN A 194 -6.88 -2.74 -16.61
N ARG A 195 -6.07 -3.62 -16.01
CA ARG A 195 -6.01 -5.06 -16.36
C ARG A 195 -6.94 -5.92 -15.51
N PHE A 196 -7.61 -5.33 -14.50
CA PHE A 196 -8.60 -5.99 -13.66
C PHE A 196 -10.01 -5.68 -14.12
N LEU A 197 -10.86 -6.71 -14.12
CA LEU A 197 -12.31 -6.58 -14.13
C LEU A 197 -12.80 -6.40 -12.69
N TRP A 198 -13.67 -5.43 -12.45
CA TRP A 198 -14.19 -5.12 -11.11
C TRP A 198 -15.68 -5.44 -11.04
N PHE A 199 -16.07 -6.36 -10.17
CA PHE A 199 -17.46 -6.78 -10.06
C PHE A 199 -18.03 -6.47 -8.67
N PRO A 200 -19.22 -5.85 -8.59
CA PRO A 200 -19.90 -5.66 -7.32
C PRO A 200 -20.45 -7.00 -6.84
N THR A 201 -20.34 -7.26 -5.54
CA THR A 201 -20.93 -8.43 -4.89
C THR A 201 -22.23 -8.09 -4.14
N THR A 202 -22.75 -6.88 -4.34
CA THR A 202 -24.04 -6.41 -3.84
C THR A 202 -25.11 -6.51 -4.93
N ASP A 203 -26.33 -6.89 -4.54
CA ASP A 203 -27.50 -6.98 -5.43
C ASP A 203 -28.70 -6.35 -4.72
N PRO A 204 -29.04 -5.09 -5.06
CA PRO A 204 -30.18 -4.38 -4.46
C PRO A 204 -31.53 -5.04 -4.70
N ASP A 205 -31.65 -5.80 -5.79
CA ASP A 205 -32.91 -6.40 -6.22
C ASP A 205 -33.03 -7.87 -5.77
N MET A 206 -32.19 -8.33 -4.83
CA MET A 206 -32.11 -9.72 -4.39
C MET A 206 -33.48 -10.26 -3.96
N PRO A 207 -33.95 -11.41 -4.51
CA PRO A 207 -35.29 -11.90 -4.23
C PRO A 207 -35.40 -12.40 -2.79
N ALA A 208 -36.56 -12.20 -2.17
CA ALA A 208 -36.85 -12.69 -0.82
C ALA A 208 -37.04 -14.22 -0.76
N THR A 209 -37.31 -14.86 -1.90
CA THR A 209 -37.54 -16.30 -2.00
C THR A 209 -36.71 -16.84 -3.16
N PRO A 210 -35.94 -17.92 -2.97
CA PRO A 210 -35.08 -18.43 -4.02
C PRO A 210 -35.93 -19.21 -5.02
N ALA A 211 -35.62 -19.05 -6.30
CA ALA A 211 -36.13 -19.94 -7.33
C ALA A 211 -35.43 -21.32 -7.23
N ALA A 212 -35.97 -22.33 -7.91
CA ALA A 212 -35.28 -23.60 -8.08
C ALA A 212 -33.98 -23.40 -8.87
N ASP A 213 -32.99 -24.23 -8.58
CA ASP A 213 -31.71 -24.20 -9.28
C ASP A 213 -31.92 -24.53 -10.76
N PRO A 214 -31.44 -23.69 -11.69
CA PRO A 214 -31.41 -24.05 -13.09
C PRO A 214 -30.36 -25.13 -13.36
N GLY A 215 -30.35 -25.73 -14.55
CA GLY A 215 -29.28 -26.63 -14.96
C GLY A 215 -27.92 -25.90 -15.06
N PRO A 216 -26.79 -26.62 -14.92
CA PRO A 216 -25.47 -26.05 -15.19
C PRO A 216 -25.30 -25.73 -16.68
N LEU A 217 -24.35 -24.87 -17.01
CA LEU A 217 -23.96 -24.59 -18.39
C LEU A 217 -23.18 -25.77 -19.00
N ASN A 218 -23.18 -25.84 -20.33
CA ASN A 218 -22.38 -26.83 -21.06
C ASN A 218 -20.89 -26.48 -20.98
N THR A 219 -20.13 -27.28 -20.23
CA THR A 219 -18.67 -27.10 -20.07
C THR A 219 -17.83 -27.87 -21.08
N VAL A 220 -18.48 -28.60 -22.00
CA VAL A 220 -17.81 -29.32 -23.08
C VAL A 220 -17.45 -28.34 -24.19
N LEU A 221 -16.33 -27.63 -24.01
CA LEU A 221 -15.78 -26.76 -25.05
C LEU A 221 -15.38 -27.57 -26.30
N PRO A 222 -15.53 -26.98 -27.50
CA PRO A 222 -15.15 -27.63 -28.76
C PRO A 222 -13.67 -28.02 -28.81
N PRO A 223 -13.28 -28.97 -29.68
CA PRO A 223 -11.89 -29.43 -29.80
C PRO A 223 -10.87 -28.30 -30.04
N TRP A 224 -11.21 -27.31 -30.88
CA TRP A 224 -10.34 -26.17 -31.18
C TRP A 224 -9.97 -25.34 -29.93
N ALA A 225 -10.79 -25.41 -28.87
CA ALA A 225 -10.61 -24.61 -27.67
C ALA A 225 -9.69 -25.26 -26.62
N ARG A 226 -9.35 -26.55 -26.77
CA ARG A 226 -8.65 -27.33 -25.73
C ARG A 226 -7.67 -28.40 -26.21
N LEU A 227 -7.74 -28.79 -27.49
CA LEU A 227 -7.03 -29.96 -28.03
C LEU A 227 -6.08 -29.58 -29.18
N SER A 228 -5.90 -28.29 -29.46
CA SER A 228 -5.01 -27.86 -30.53
C SER A 228 -3.55 -27.83 -30.04
N THR A 229 -2.64 -28.33 -30.87
CA THR A 229 -1.18 -28.23 -30.65
C THR A 229 -0.60 -26.97 -31.26
N GLU A 230 -1.35 -26.30 -32.14
CA GLU A 230 -0.99 -25.02 -32.74
C GLU A 230 -1.83 -23.90 -32.14
N PRO A 231 -1.30 -22.65 -32.12
CA PRO A 231 -2.08 -21.52 -31.65
C PRO A 231 -3.35 -21.31 -32.49
N VAL A 232 -4.48 -21.12 -31.81
CA VAL A 232 -5.79 -20.86 -32.41
C VAL A 232 -6.16 -19.41 -32.15
N GLU A 233 -6.37 -18.64 -33.21
CA GLU A 233 -6.81 -17.24 -33.08
C GLU A 233 -8.34 -17.16 -33.03
N ILE A 234 -8.85 -16.40 -32.06
CA ILE A 234 -10.25 -15.99 -32.04
C ILE A 234 -10.47 -14.94 -33.13
N GLU A 235 -11.42 -15.16 -34.02
CA GLU A 235 -11.73 -14.20 -35.08
C GLU A 235 -12.60 -13.05 -34.54
N TYR A 236 -12.37 -11.85 -35.05
CA TYR A 236 -13.26 -10.70 -34.82
C TYR A 236 -14.24 -10.60 -35.98
N GLY A 237 -15.49 -11.03 -35.76
CA GLY A 237 -16.52 -11.02 -36.78
C GLY A 237 -16.81 -9.60 -37.30
N PRO A 238 -17.15 -8.63 -36.42
CA PRO A 238 -17.27 -7.23 -36.83
C PRO A 238 -15.90 -6.60 -37.09
N GLU A 239 -15.71 -6.05 -38.30
CA GLU A 239 -14.50 -5.31 -38.68
C GLU A 239 -14.23 -4.11 -37.75
N GLU A 240 -15.28 -3.52 -37.18
CA GLU A 240 -15.20 -2.41 -36.25
C GLU A 240 -14.30 -2.72 -35.05
N ILE A 241 -14.24 -3.98 -34.59
CA ILE A 241 -13.38 -4.37 -33.46
C ILE A 241 -11.91 -4.14 -33.82
N ALA A 242 -11.49 -4.64 -34.98
CA ALA A 242 -10.13 -4.45 -35.49
C ALA A 242 -9.82 -2.96 -35.73
N GLN A 243 -10.76 -2.24 -36.36
CA GLN A 243 -10.63 -0.81 -36.63
C GLN A 243 -10.48 0.01 -35.34
N THR A 244 -11.28 -0.31 -34.31
CA THR A 244 -11.22 0.34 -32.99
C THR A 244 -9.87 0.10 -32.32
N VAL A 245 -9.36 -1.13 -32.35
CA VAL A 245 -8.04 -1.48 -31.80
C VAL A 245 -6.92 -0.70 -32.51
N ILE A 246 -6.96 -0.64 -33.84
CA ILE A 246 -5.97 0.08 -34.65
C ILE A 246 -6.04 1.59 -34.38
N ALA A 247 -7.24 2.18 -34.43
CA ALA A 247 -7.45 3.61 -34.20
C ALA A 247 -6.96 4.03 -32.79
N ALA A 248 -7.33 3.27 -31.76
CA ALA A 248 -6.88 3.51 -30.39
C ALA A 248 -5.37 3.38 -30.23
N HIS A 249 -4.72 2.47 -30.97
CA HIS A 249 -3.25 2.37 -30.95
C HIS A 249 -2.60 3.59 -31.63
N ILE A 250 -3.07 3.98 -32.82
CA ILE A 250 -2.54 5.13 -33.57
C ILE A 250 -2.67 6.41 -32.76
N ALA A 251 -3.83 6.67 -32.14
CA ALA A 251 -4.05 7.86 -31.32
C ALA A 251 -3.04 7.93 -30.16
N ARG A 252 -2.84 6.82 -29.43
CA ARG A 252 -1.86 6.75 -28.34
C ARG A 252 -0.42 6.97 -28.80
N GLN A 253 0.00 6.33 -29.90
CA GLN A 253 1.35 6.50 -30.43
C GLN A 253 1.62 7.93 -30.91
N ARG A 254 0.57 8.68 -31.25
CA ARG A 254 0.64 10.11 -31.60
C ARG A 254 0.58 11.04 -30.39
N GLY A 255 0.48 10.51 -29.18
CA GLY A 255 0.43 11.31 -27.95
C GLY A 255 -0.91 11.98 -27.69
N ASP A 256 -2.00 11.48 -28.29
CA ASP A 256 -3.34 11.98 -28.03
C ASP A 256 -3.75 11.65 -26.58
N SER A 257 -4.04 12.70 -25.79
CA SER A 257 -4.45 12.59 -24.39
C SER A 257 -5.84 12.00 -24.21
N GLU A 258 -6.68 12.01 -25.24
CA GLU A 258 -8.04 11.43 -25.21
C GLU A 258 -8.05 9.98 -25.72
N ALA A 259 -6.90 9.43 -26.11
CA ALA A 259 -6.84 8.10 -26.67
C ALA A 259 -7.29 7.03 -25.67
N LEU A 260 -8.08 6.06 -26.16
CA LEU A 260 -8.58 4.96 -25.35
C LEU A 260 -7.44 4.20 -24.67
N ASP A 261 -7.60 3.90 -23.38
CA ASP A 261 -6.65 3.09 -22.61
C ASP A 261 -6.54 1.70 -23.25
N GLY A 262 -5.34 1.35 -23.72
CA GLY A 262 -5.18 0.08 -24.44
C GLY A 262 -5.20 -1.16 -23.58
N HIS A 263 -4.92 -1.05 -22.28
CA HIS A 263 -5.10 -2.19 -21.39
C HIS A 263 -6.58 -2.45 -21.15
N ALA A 264 -7.37 -1.39 -20.99
CA ALA A 264 -8.83 -1.49 -20.92
C ALA A 264 -9.41 -2.07 -22.23
N LEU A 265 -8.96 -1.57 -23.39
CA LEU A 265 -9.44 -2.07 -24.69
C LEU A 265 -9.05 -3.53 -24.93
N LEU A 266 -7.81 -3.94 -24.58
CA LEU A 266 -7.40 -5.33 -24.65
C LEU A 266 -8.23 -6.21 -23.71
N THR A 267 -8.52 -5.71 -22.49
CA THR A 267 -9.37 -6.42 -21.52
C THR A 267 -10.78 -6.60 -22.09
N ARG A 268 -11.36 -5.58 -22.75
CA ARG A 268 -12.64 -5.70 -23.48
C ARG A 268 -12.59 -6.79 -24.55
N CYS A 269 -11.53 -6.83 -25.36
CA CYS A 269 -11.35 -7.87 -26.39
C CYS A 269 -11.31 -9.28 -25.79
N LYS A 270 -10.64 -9.46 -24.64
CA LYS A 270 -10.63 -10.74 -23.92
C LYS A 270 -12.01 -11.11 -23.40
N VAL A 271 -12.75 -10.16 -22.84
CA VAL A 271 -14.13 -10.40 -22.38
C VAL A 271 -15.01 -10.85 -23.56
N ALA A 272 -14.94 -10.16 -24.69
CA ALA A 272 -15.71 -10.52 -25.88
C ALA A 272 -15.37 -11.93 -26.40
N ALA A 273 -14.08 -12.29 -26.42
CA ALA A 273 -13.65 -13.63 -26.78
C ALA A 273 -14.10 -14.72 -25.80
N VAL A 274 -14.02 -14.45 -24.48
CA VAL A 274 -14.47 -15.41 -23.46
C VAL A 274 -15.99 -15.57 -23.48
N LEU A 275 -16.76 -14.53 -23.80
CA LEU A 275 -18.19 -14.62 -24.07
C LEU A 275 -18.46 -15.52 -25.28
N ALA A 276 -17.77 -15.30 -26.41
CA ALA A 276 -17.91 -16.15 -27.59
C ALA A 276 -17.59 -17.63 -27.27
N ILE A 277 -16.54 -17.90 -26.50
CA ILE A 277 -16.16 -19.26 -26.07
C ILE A 277 -17.20 -19.88 -25.15
N MET A 278 -17.81 -19.10 -24.23
CA MET A 278 -18.91 -19.56 -23.39
C MET A 278 -20.11 -20.02 -24.25
N HIS A 279 -20.31 -19.38 -25.41
CA HIS A 279 -21.29 -19.79 -26.42
C HIS A 279 -20.76 -20.81 -27.44
N HIS A 280 -19.61 -21.42 -27.18
CA HIS A 280 -18.95 -22.42 -28.03
C HIS A 280 -18.54 -21.92 -29.44
N ARG A 281 -18.32 -20.61 -29.60
CA ARG A 281 -17.91 -19.97 -30.87
C ARG A 281 -16.44 -19.55 -30.83
N SER A 282 -15.77 -19.67 -31.98
CA SER A 282 -14.40 -19.16 -32.22
C SER A 282 -14.37 -17.75 -32.83
N VAL A 283 -15.54 -17.18 -33.10
CA VAL A 283 -15.71 -15.86 -33.72
C VAL A 283 -16.51 -14.98 -32.77
N VAL A 284 -15.94 -13.81 -32.43
CA VAL A 284 -16.61 -12.76 -31.66
C VAL A 284 -17.71 -12.15 -32.54
N SER A 285 -18.95 -12.20 -32.06
CA SER A 285 -20.10 -11.59 -32.73
C SER A 285 -20.28 -10.12 -32.32
N GLU A 286 -21.13 -9.41 -33.05
CA GLU A 286 -21.55 -8.05 -32.67
C GLU A 286 -22.17 -8.02 -31.25
N THR A 287 -22.99 -9.02 -30.92
CA THR A 287 -23.59 -9.14 -29.59
C THR A 287 -22.53 -9.33 -28.50
N ASP A 288 -21.49 -10.13 -28.71
CA ASP A 288 -20.40 -10.29 -27.74
C ASP A 288 -19.65 -8.97 -27.52
N TRP A 289 -19.46 -8.21 -28.60
CA TRP A 289 -18.79 -6.92 -28.53
C TRP A 289 -19.61 -5.89 -27.74
N GLN A 290 -20.93 -5.84 -27.96
CA GLN A 290 -21.86 -5.00 -27.19
C GLN A 290 -21.92 -5.42 -25.72
N LEU A 291 -22.03 -6.73 -25.45
CA LEU A 291 -22.03 -7.28 -24.09
C LEU A 291 -20.72 -6.97 -23.37
N SER A 292 -19.57 -7.10 -24.04
CA SER A 292 -18.27 -6.78 -23.45
C SER A 292 -18.18 -5.31 -23.02
N GLU A 293 -18.85 -4.39 -23.72
CA GLU A 293 -18.93 -2.98 -23.34
C GLU A 293 -19.70 -2.79 -22.02
N ALA A 294 -20.84 -3.47 -21.89
CA ALA A 294 -21.62 -3.45 -20.66
C ALA A 294 -20.82 -3.99 -19.47
N VAL A 295 -20.04 -5.06 -19.68
CA VAL A 295 -19.12 -5.60 -18.66
C VAL A 295 -18.06 -4.57 -18.26
N MET A 296 -17.44 -3.89 -19.23
CA MET A 296 -16.45 -2.83 -18.94
C MET A 296 -17.09 -1.65 -18.19
N SER A 297 -18.32 -1.25 -18.55
CA SER A 297 -19.06 -0.20 -17.85
C SER A 297 -19.36 -0.55 -16.39
N VAL A 298 -19.71 -1.81 -16.09
CA VAL A 298 -19.85 -2.28 -14.70
C VAL A 298 -18.52 -2.24 -13.96
N SER A 299 -17.44 -2.62 -14.64
CA SER A 299 -16.07 -2.58 -14.11
C SER A 299 -15.66 -1.15 -13.74
N ASP A 300 -15.88 -0.18 -14.63
CA ASP A 300 -15.59 1.23 -14.39
C ASP A 300 -16.44 1.80 -13.24
N ARG A 301 -17.76 1.57 -13.24
CA ARG A 301 -18.65 2.01 -12.15
C ARG A 301 -18.23 1.46 -10.79
N THR A 302 -17.84 0.18 -10.74
CA THR A 302 -17.38 -0.47 -9.51
C THR A 302 -16.06 0.14 -9.03
N ARG A 303 -15.15 0.43 -9.95
CA ARG A 303 -13.87 1.11 -9.65
C ARG A 303 -14.09 2.51 -9.08
N ASP A 304 -14.96 3.31 -9.70
CA ASP A 304 -15.30 4.66 -9.24
C ASP A 304 -15.94 4.63 -7.86
N TRP A 305 -16.85 3.68 -7.64
CA TRP A 305 -17.44 3.45 -6.32
C TRP A 305 -16.39 3.13 -5.27
N ILE A 306 -15.44 2.22 -5.55
CA ILE A 306 -14.33 1.91 -4.63
C ILE A 306 -13.54 3.16 -4.25
N LEU A 307 -13.15 3.98 -5.25
CA LEU A 307 -12.39 5.20 -5.00
C LEU A 307 -13.18 6.21 -4.17
N SER A 308 -14.50 6.29 -4.39
CA SER A 308 -15.39 7.15 -3.60
C SER A 308 -15.49 6.70 -2.13
N GLU A 309 -15.61 5.39 -1.90
CA GLU A 309 -15.70 4.79 -0.57
C GLU A 309 -14.37 4.86 0.18
N ALA A 310 -13.24 4.65 -0.50
CA ALA A 310 -11.92 4.85 0.09
C ALA A 310 -11.74 6.31 0.56
N LYS A 311 -12.15 7.30 -0.24
CA LYS A 311 -12.15 8.72 0.15
C LYS A 311 -13.09 9.03 1.32
N ARG A 312 -14.22 8.34 1.43
CA ARG A 312 -15.14 8.46 2.59
C ARG A 312 -14.50 7.91 3.85
N ALA A 313 -13.97 6.69 3.80
CA ALA A 313 -13.30 6.05 4.92
C ALA A 313 -12.11 6.86 5.44
N GLU A 314 -11.29 7.44 4.56
CA GLU A 314 -10.16 8.29 4.99
C GLU A 314 -10.64 9.59 5.68
N ARG A 315 -11.72 10.21 5.20
CA ARG A 315 -12.33 11.38 5.87
C ARG A 315 -12.89 11.02 7.24
N GLU A 316 -13.52 9.86 7.38
CA GLU A 316 -14.03 9.37 8.67
C GLU A 316 -12.90 9.07 9.65
N LYS A 317 -11.82 8.44 9.20
CA LYS A 317 -10.61 8.22 10.03
C LYS A 317 -9.99 9.53 10.48
N ALA A 318 -9.88 10.53 9.60
CA ALA A 318 -9.37 11.85 9.95
C ALA A 318 -10.24 12.54 11.01
N ARG A 319 -11.57 12.49 10.85
CA ARG A 319 -12.53 13.01 11.85
C ARG A 319 -12.42 12.29 13.19
N ALA A 320 -12.35 10.95 13.18
CA ALA A 320 -12.22 10.16 14.40
C ALA A 320 -10.86 10.37 15.11
N ARG A 321 -9.80 10.72 14.38
CA ARG A 321 -8.51 11.13 14.97
C ARG A 321 -8.60 12.52 15.59
N ALA A 322 -9.22 13.47 14.90
CA ALA A 322 -9.43 14.83 15.41
C ALA A 322 -10.26 14.83 16.70
N LEU A 323 -11.36 14.06 16.75
CA LEU A 323 -12.20 13.92 17.95
C LEU A 323 -11.41 13.32 19.13
N ARG A 324 -10.67 12.23 18.89
CA ARG A 324 -9.81 11.63 19.93
C ARG A 324 -8.73 12.57 20.43
N GLN A 325 -8.16 13.40 19.56
CA GLN A 325 -7.17 14.39 19.96
C GLN A 325 -7.81 15.52 20.79
N ALA A 326 -9.02 15.96 20.45
CA ALA A 326 -9.78 16.94 21.22
C ALA A 326 -10.12 16.39 22.62
N GLU A 327 -10.68 15.19 22.71
CA GLU A 327 -10.96 14.52 23.99
C GLU A 327 -9.70 14.37 24.86
N PHE A 328 -8.57 14.01 24.25
CA PHE A 328 -7.30 13.90 24.97
C PHE A 328 -6.81 15.26 25.50
N ASN A 329 -6.92 16.32 24.70
CA ASN A 329 -6.56 17.68 25.12
C ASN A 329 -7.47 18.17 26.25
N ASP A 330 -8.78 17.95 26.15
CA ASP A 330 -9.76 18.29 27.20
C ASP A 330 -9.44 17.57 28.52
N VAL A 331 -9.02 16.30 28.48
CA VAL A 331 -8.60 15.55 29.67
C VAL A 331 -7.32 16.13 30.29
N ILE A 332 -6.36 16.57 29.48
CA ILE A 332 -5.13 17.22 29.97
C ILE A 332 -5.48 18.56 30.63
N ASP A 333 -6.28 19.38 29.97
CA ASP A 333 -6.65 20.72 30.46
C ASP A 333 -7.44 20.62 31.77
N ASN A 334 -8.38 19.66 31.86
CA ASN A 334 -9.13 19.39 33.09
C ASN A 334 -8.21 18.91 34.23
N ARG A 335 -7.28 17.98 33.96
CA ARG A 335 -6.31 17.52 34.98
C ARG A 335 -5.39 18.65 35.46
N LEU A 336 -4.99 19.55 34.55
CA LEU A 336 -4.17 20.70 34.91
C LEU A 336 -4.96 21.68 35.77
N LEU A 337 -6.22 21.95 35.41
CA LEU A 337 -7.14 22.80 36.17
C LEU A 337 -7.41 22.23 37.58
N ASP A 338 -7.71 20.94 37.69
CA ASP A 338 -7.86 20.25 38.98
C ASP A 338 -6.58 20.30 39.81
N GLY A 339 -5.43 20.14 39.17
CA GLY A 339 -4.12 20.32 39.81
C GLY A 339 -3.93 21.74 40.37
N VAL A 340 -4.40 22.78 39.67
CA VAL A 340 -4.38 24.18 40.15
C VAL A 340 -5.35 24.36 41.32
N LYS A 341 -6.60 23.90 41.20
CA LYS A 341 -7.60 23.94 42.28
C LYS A 341 -7.03 23.32 43.57
N ASN A 342 -6.50 22.11 43.47
CA ASN A 342 -5.90 21.38 44.61
C ASN A 342 -4.66 22.08 45.18
N SER A 343 -3.91 22.85 44.38
CA SER A 343 -2.76 23.63 44.86
C SER A 343 -3.21 24.88 45.62
N ILE A 344 -4.26 25.56 45.16
CA ILE A 344 -4.86 26.71 45.84
C ILE A 344 -5.37 26.27 47.22
N LEU A 345 -6.18 25.20 47.25
CA LEU A 345 -6.77 24.66 48.47
C LEU A 345 -5.70 24.27 49.50
N ARG A 346 -4.69 23.48 49.11
CA ARG A 346 -3.58 23.11 50.01
C ARG A 346 -2.79 24.31 50.53
N THR A 347 -2.65 25.36 49.74
CA THR A 347 -1.93 26.56 50.16
C THR A 347 -2.75 27.36 51.19
N LEU A 348 -4.06 27.50 50.95
CA LEU A 348 -4.96 28.17 51.90
C LEU A 348 -5.16 27.36 53.19
N GLU A 349 -5.13 26.03 53.11
CA GLU A 349 -5.17 25.15 54.28
C GLU A 349 -3.90 25.28 55.15
N ARG A 350 -2.73 25.31 54.52
CA ARG A 350 -1.45 25.42 55.23
C ARG A 350 -1.15 26.82 55.75
N ASP A 351 -1.39 27.84 54.95
CA ASP A 351 -0.91 29.22 55.21
C ASP A 351 -2.04 30.21 55.51
N GLY A 352 -3.29 29.74 55.58
CA GLY A 352 -4.46 30.57 55.85
C GLY A 352 -4.80 31.55 54.72
N GLU A 353 -5.32 32.72 55.07
CA GLU A 353 -5.78 33.73 54.11
C GLU A 353 -4.61 34.35 53.32
N GLN A 354 -4.66 34.24 51.99
CA GLN A 354 -3.58 34.69 51.10
C GLN A 354 -4.05 35.73 50.08
N ALA A 355 -3.16 36.64 49.69
CA ALA A 355 -3.43 37.56 48.58
C ALA A 355 -3.43 36.83 47.23
N GLY A 356 -4.32 37.20 46.31
CA GLY A 356 -4.46 36.57 45.00
C GLY A 356 -3.17 36.52 44.17
N ASN A 357 -2.41 37.62 44.15
CA ASN A 357 -1.12 37.66 43.45
C ASN A 357 -0.07 36.73 44.09
N ALA A 358 -0.10 36.56 45.41
CA ALA A 358 0.79 35.64 46.10
C ALA A 358 0.42 34.18 45.80
N LEU A 359 -0.87 33.82 45.80
CA LEU A 359 -1.33 32.49 45.38
C LEU A 359 -0.98 32.19 43.93
N ARG A 360 -1.24 33.11 43.00
CA ARG A 360 -0.91 32.93 41.58
C ARG A 360 0.59 32.71 41.37
N SER A 361 1.45 33.49 42.04
CA SER A 361 2.91 33.34 41.94
C SER A 361 3.41 31.96 42.37
N ARG A 362 2.72 31.32 43.32
CA ARG A 362 3.06 30.00 43.89
C ARG A 362 2.62 28.81 43.03
N MET A 363 1.81 29.02 41.98
CA MET A 363 1.42 27.94 41.05
C MET A 363 2.58 27.42 40.17
N GLY A 364 3.71 28.15 40.15
CA GLY A 364 4.93 27.74 39.48
C GLY A 364 4.90 28.00 37.97
N LYS A 365 4.73 26.93 37.18
CA LYS A 365 4.77 26.97 35.69
C LYS A 365 3.73 27.95 35.13
N ARG A 366 4.05 28.60 34.00
CA ARG A 366 3.20 29.60 33.34
C ARG A 366 1.77 29.10 33.10
N GLU A 367 1.61 27.92 32.53
CA GLU A 367 0.31 27.30 32.21
C GLU A 367 -0.63 27.19 33.43
N ARG A 368 -0.08 26.89 34.61
CA ARG A 368 -0.86 26.82 35.86
C ARG A 368 -1.25 28.19 36.41
N ARG A 369 -0.48 29.24 36.10
CA ARG A 369 -0.79 30.63 36.48
C ARG A 369 -1.86 31.23 35.59
N ASP A 370 -1.92 30.81 34.33
CA ASP A 370 -2.91 31.25 33.36
C ASP A 370 -4.30 30.67 33.71
N LEU A 371 -4.36 29.45 34.26
CA LEU A 371 -5.59 28.82 34.76
C LEU A 371 -6.03 29.28 36.18
N PHE A 372 -5.27 30.17 36.83
CA PHE A 372 -5.53 30.56 38.22
C PHE A 372 -6.89 31.22 38.42
N ASP A 373 -7.24 32.18 37.56
CA ASP A 373 -8.51 32.92 37.67
C ASP A 373 -9.71 31.99 37.49
N GLN A 374 -9.65 31.13 36.49
CA GLN A 374 -10.69 30.13 36.25
C GLN A 374 -10.83 29.16 37.44
N ALA A 375 -9.72 28.67 37.98
CA ALA A 375 -9.72 27.76 39.12
C ALA A 375 -10.29 28.41 40.38
N VAL A 376 -9.95 29.67 40.67
CA VAL A 376 -10.43 30.35 41.88
C VAL A 376 -11.92 30.70 41.77
N SER A 377 -12.40 31.13 40.61
CA SER A 377 -13.83 31.39 40.38
C SER A 377 -14.68 30.12 40.49
N LEU A 378 -14.16 28.96 40.03
CA LEU A 378 -14.84 27.68 40.23
C LEU A 378 -14.88 27.28 41.71
N LEU A 379 -13.78 27.47 42.45
CA LEU A 379 -13.74 27.17 43.89
C LEU A 379 -14.64 28.10 44.72
N GLU A 380 -14.82 29.35 44.30
CA GLU A 380 -15.79 30.27 44.89
C GLU A 380 -17.23 29.82 44.63
N HIS A 381 -17.55 29.43 43.39
CA HIS A 381 -18.87 28.92 43.04
C HIS A 381 -19.21 27.61 43.78
N GLU A 382 -18.22 26.73 43.96
CA GLU A 382 -18.32 25.51 44.76
C GLU A 382 -18.42 25.81 46.28
N GLY A 383 -18.35 27.07 46.70
CA GLY A 383 -18.42 27.47 48.10
C GLY A 383 -17.21 27.02 48.93
N ARG A 384 -16.09 26.67 48.30
CA ARG A 384 -14.89 26.18 48.97
C ARG A 384 -13.90 27.28 49.35
N VAL A 385 -13.94 28.39 48.63
CA VAL A 385 -13.10 29.57 48.84
C VAL A 385 -13.99 30.82 48.86
N VAL A 386 -13.64 31.81 49.67
CA VAL A 386 -14.29 33.12 49.71
C VAL A 386 -13.29 34.21 49.33
N ALA A 387 -13.67 35.10 48.39
CA ALA A 387 -12.95 36.33 48.10
C ALA A 387 -13.30 37.45 49.08
N ILE A 388 -12.26 38.10 49.59
CA ILE A 388 -12.34 39.26 50.47
C ILE A 388 -11.67 40.41 49.74
N THR A 389 -12.45 41.45 49.40
CA THR A 389 -11.91 42.64 48.75
C THR A 389 -11.25 43.54 49.80
N VAL A 390 -10.02 43.96 49.54
CA VAL A 390 -9.23 44.87 50.39
C VAL A 390 -8.67 46.03 49.55
N ASP A 391 -8.24 47.11 50.20
CA ASP A 391 -7.74 48.35 49.54
C ASP A 391 -6.60 48.12 48.51
N ARG A 392 -5.90 46.98 48.57
CA ARG A 392 -4.82 46.60 47.65
C ARG A 392 -5.05 45.23 46.98
N GLY A 393 -6.29 44.91 46.62
CA GLY A 393 -6.64 43.75 45.78
C GLY A 393 -7.59 42.76 46.45
N VAL A 394 -7.57 41.51 46.00
CA VAL A 394 -8.43 40.43 46.52
C VAL A 394 -7.59 39.44 47.32
N ARG A 395 -8.09 39.06 48.50
CA ARG A 395 -7.55 37.98 49.34
C ARG A 395 -8.53 36.82 49.35
N TYR A 396 -8.01 35.60 49.46
CA TYR A 396 -8.78 34.37 49.44
C TYR A 396 -8.56 33.58 50.73
N ARG A 397 -9.62 32.97 51.25
CA ARG A 397 -9.61 32.07 52.42
C ARG A 397 -10.53 30.88 52.16
N LEU A 398 -10.26 29.72 52.79
CA LEU A 398 -11.19 28.58 52.81
C LEU A 398 -12.48 28.93 53.54
N THR A 399 -13.61 28.52 53.01
CA THR A 399 -14.91 28.67 53.70
C THR A 399 -14.90 27.88 55.00
N GLU A 400 -15.26 28.54 56.12
CA GLU A 400 -15.39 27.86 57.41
C GLU A 400 -16.63 26.96 57.39
N VAL A 401 -16.44 25.65 57.51
CA VAL A 401 -17.54 24.69 57.67
C VAL A 401 -18.05 24.79 59.11
N GLN A 402 -19.08 25.61 59.34
CA GLN A 402 -19.96 25.40 60.49
C GLN A 402 -20.91 24.25 60.15
N GLY A 403 -21.05 23.30 61.07
CA GLY A 403 -21.73 22.02 60.86
C GLY A 403 -23.10 22.11 60.19
N GLU A 404 -23.37 21.16 59.30
CA GLU A 404 -24.66 21.01 58.63
C GLU A 404 -25.81 20.80 59.64
N PRO A 405 -26.98 21.43 59.43
CA PRO A 405 -28.24 20.91 59.94
C PRO A 405 -28.73 19.73 59.07
N PRO A 406 -29.40 18.71 59.64
CA PRO A 406 -29.78 17.51 58.90
C PRO A 406 -31.08 17.69 58.09
N VAL A 407 -31.31 16.70 57.19
CA VAL A 407 -32.59 16.27 56.53
C VAL A 407 -32.80 16.92 55.14
N GLN A 408 -33.07 16.22 54.01
CA GLN A 408 -33.87 15.00 53.74
C GLN A 408 -33.54 14.37 52.36
N GLY A 409 -33.64 13.04 52.25
CA GLY A 409 -34.11 12.38 51.02
C GLY A 409 -33.15 11.41 50.33
N GLN A 410 -33.20 10.13 50.72
CA GLN A 410 -32.77 9.00 49.90
C GLN A 410 -33.62 8.90 48.62
N TYR A 411 -32.99 8.53 47.50
CA TYR A 411 -33.50 7.45 46.65
C TYR A 411 -32.37 6.48 46.32
N SER A 412 -32.58 5.24 46.75
CA SER A 412 -31.80 4.06 46.42
C SER A 412 -32.29 3.52 45.07
N GLN A 413 -31.39 3.10 44.18
CA GLN A 413 -31.54 1.80 43.51
C GLN A 413 -30.32 1.36 42.67
N PHE A 414 -30.03 0.07 42.82
CA PHE A 414 -29.25 -0.87 42.01
C PHE A 414 -27.73 -1.02 42.21
N THR A 415 -27.45 -1.94 43.12
CA THR A 415 -26.36 -2.92 43.20
C THR A 415 -26.17 -3.72 41.89
N GLU A 416 -24.92 -3.97 41.49
CA GLU A 416 -24.43 -5.30 41.11
C GLU A 416 -22.88 -5.33 41.15
N GLY A 417 -22.32 -6.40 41.74
CA GLY A 417 -20.88 -6.71 41.79
C GLY A 417 -20.31 -7.02 40.40
N GLU A 418 -19.01 -7.10 40.13
CA GLU A 418 -17.81 -7.70 40.77
C GLU A 418 -16.58 -7.20 39.93
N PRO A 419 -15.32 -7.68 40.08
CA PRO A 419 -14.53 -8.12 41.23
C PRO A 419 -13.21 -7.32 41.37
N LYS A 420 -12.47 -7.56 42.46
CA LYS A 420 -11.08 -7.10 42.66
C LYS A 420 -10.12 -7.84 41.74
N VAL A 421 -9.34 -7.13 40.93
CA VAL A 421 -8.17 -7.66 40.20
C VAL A 421 -6.90 -6.92 40.61
N GLN A 422 -5.88 -7.72 40.91
CA GLN A 422 -4.55 -7.40 41.39
C GLN A 422 -3.69 -6.64 40.36
N GLY A 423 -2.77 -5.82 40.88
CA GLY A 423 -1.41 -5.67 40.37
C GLY A 423 -1.21 -4.69 39.22
N GLU A 424 -0.67 -3.51 39.54
CA GLU A 424 0.03 -2.66 38.59
C GLU A 424 1.30 -3.36 38.06
N PRO A 425 1.59 -3.31 36.75
CA PRO A 425 2.95 -3.34 36.24
C PRO A 425 3.48 -1.90 36.12
N GLU A 426 4.73 -1.72 36.55
CA GLU A 426 5.46 -0.45 36.53
C GLU A 426 5.52 0.22 35.16
N ALA A 427 5.45 1.56 35.19
CA ALA A 427 5.55 2.45 34.06
C ALA A 427 6.88 2.25 33.30
N THR A 428 6.79 1.83 32.03
CA THR A 428 7.88 2.06 31.09
C THR A 428 7.75 3.48 30.54
N VAL A 429 8.60 4.37 31.05
CA VAL A 429 8.84 5.70 30.47
C VAL A 429 9.36 5.51 29.05
N THR A 430 8.59 5.97 28.07
CA THR A 430 9.13 6.36 26.77
C THR A 430 8.62 7.76 26.46
N ASP A 431 9.57 8.71 26.40
CA ASP A 431 9.36 10.07 25.90
C ASP A 431 8.82 9.99 24.47
N LEU A 432 7.53 10.23 24.33
CA LEU A 432 6.86 10.38 23.03
C LEU A 432 6.31 11.80 22.88
N ASP A 433 7.09 12.79 23.31
CA ASP A 433 6.74 14.22 23.22
C ASP A 433 7.41 14.91 22.03
N SER A 434 7.53 14.20 20.90
CA SER A 434 8.10 14.75 19.66
C SER A 434 7.23 14.54 18.42
N ARG A 435 5.89 14.51 18.53
CA ARG A 435 4.99 14.58 17.35
C ARG A 435 3.68 15.30 17.63
N ARG A 436 3.74 16.54 18.12
CA ARG A 436 2.66 17.52 17.91
C ARG A 436 2.92 18.18 16.55
N SER A 437 2.27 17.70 15.49
CA SER A 437 2.26 18.44 14.22
C SER A 437 1.22 19.54 14.31
N HIS A 438 1.70 20.78 14.22
CA HIS A 438 0.93 22.00 14.10
C HIS A 438 -0.09 21.92 12.95
N ASP A 439 -1.35 22.26 13.24
CA ASP A 439 -2.30 22.69 12.22
C ASP A 439 -1.66 23.88 11.46
N SER A 440 -1.31 23.64 10.21
CA SER A 440 -0.79 24.65 9.30
C SER A 440 -1.68 24.66 8.07
N GLU A 441 -2.18 25.85 7.71
CA GLU A 441 -2.89 26.09 6.45
C GLU A 441 -2.09 25.49 5.28
N PRO A 442 -2.78 25.00 4.22
CA PRO A 442 -2.09 24.40 3.08
C PRO A 442 -1.01 25.34 2.53
N PRO A 443 0.23 24.86 2.33
CA PRO A 443 1.33 25.71 1.94
C PRO A 443 1.08 26.36 0.58
N LYS A 444 1.22 27.69 0.53
CA LYS A 444 0.98 28.52 -0.68
C LYS A 444 2.00 28.29 -1.81
N LEU A 445 3.09 27.57 -1.54
CA LEU A 445 4.17 27.26 -2.48
C LEU A 445 4.26 25.75 -2.70
N THR A 446 4.81 25.31 -3.83
CA THR A 446 5.19 23.91 -4.01
C THR A 446 6.40 23.59 -3.14
N GLY A 447 6.58 22.34 -2.70
CA GLY A 447 7.74 21.96 -1.87
C GLY A 447 9.08 22.25 -2.54
N ARG A 448 9.13 22.22 -3.89
CA ARG A 448 10.30 22.61 -4.68
C ARG A 448 10.56 24.12 -4.63
N ALA A 449 9.51 24.94 -4.77
CA ALA A 449 9.63 26.40 -4.68
C ALA A 449 10.00 26.84 -3.26
N TRP A 450 9.43 26.19 -2.24
CA TRP A 450 9.80 26.43 -0.84
C TRP A 450 11.27 26.08 -0.58
N LEU A 451 11.74 24.92 -1.03
CA LEU A 451 13.12 24.50 -0.83
C LEU A 451 14.11 25.47 -1.50
N ALA A 452 13.82 25.92 -2.72
CA ALA A 452 14.65 26.90 -3.41
C ALA A 452 14.75 28.23 -2.63
N ASN A 453 13.64 28.73 -2.09
CA ASN A 453 13.64 29.93 -1.26
C ASN A 453 14.42 29.73 0.04
N HIS A 454 14.21 28.60 0.72
CA HIS A 454 14.89 28.29 1.98
C HIS A 454 16.42 28.19 1.80
N LEU A 455 16.88 27.60 0.70
CA LEU A 455 18.31 27.56 0.37
C LEU A 455 18.87 28.94 0.02
N ALA A 456 18.09 29.79 -0.64
CA ALA A 456 18.48 31.17 -0.92
C ALA A 456 18.63 31.98 0.38
N ASP A 457 17.72 31.80 1.35
CA ASP A 457 17.79 32.44 2.67
C ASP A 457 19.03 31.98 3.45
N LEU A 458 19.32 30.68 3.45
CA LEU A 458 20.53 30.14 4.08
C LEU A 458 21.81 30.72 3.47
N ARG A 459 21.86 30.86 2.13
CA ARG A 459 22.99 31.50 1.43
C ARG A 459 23.09 32.98 1.78
N ALA A 460 21.97 33.70 1.83
CA ALA A 460 21.94 35.11 2.22
C ALA A 460 22.42 35.33 3.66
N ALA A 461 22.16 34.37 4.54
CA ALA A 461 22.69 34.32 5.90
C ALA A 461 24.17 33.88 5.99
N GLY A 462 24.83 33.61 4.86
CA GLY A 462 26.25 33.26 4.78
C GLY A 462 26.56 31.77 4.94
N HIS A 463 25.55 30.89 4.93
CA HIS A 463 25.76 29.45 4.99
C HIS A 463 26.12 28.88 3.62
N THR A 464 27.17 28.07 3.58
CA THR A 464 27.60 27.32 2.38
C THR A 464 27.23 25.84 2.47
N THR A 465 26.84 25.36 3.65
CA THR A 465 26.43 23.97 3.90
C THR A 465 25.17 23.93 4.75
N ALA A 466 24.40 22.84 4.63
CA ALA A 466 23.22 22.59 5.47
C ALA A 466 23.14 21.10 5.83
N GLU A 467 22.72 20.80 7.06
CA GLU A 467 22.42 19.41 7.44
C GLU A 467 21.06 19.00 6.84
N SER A 468 21.01 17.83 6.20
CA SER A 468 19.80 17.33 5.53
C SER A 468 18.62 17.23 6.50
N PHE A 469 18.90 16.90 7.76
CA PHE A 469 17.89 16.80 8.80
C PHE A 469 17.28 18.17 9.12
N ALA A 470 18.12 19.22 9.26
CA ALA A 470 17.65 20.57 9.56
C ALA A 470 16.78 21.16 8.44
N VAL A 471 17.13 20.92 7.17
CA VAL A 471 16.32 21.39 6.03
C VAL A 471 14.99 20.63 5.93
N LEU A 472 14.98 19.33 6.24
CA LEU A 472 13.76 18.53 6.26
C LEU A 472 12.83 18.93 7.41
N ASP A 473 13.38 19.22 8.59
CA ASP A 473 12.62 19.71 9.74
C ASP A 473 12.03 21.09 9.47
N ALA A 474 12.79 21.98 8.83
CA ALA A 474 12.29 23.30 8.42
C ALA A 474 11.14 23.19 7.41
N GLY A 475 11.20 22.21 6.50
CA GLY A 475 10.14 21.96 5.53
C GLY A 475 8.88 21.39 6.16
N GLU A 476 9.05 20.51 7.15
CA GLU A 476 7.95 19.97 7.96
C GLU A 476 7.28 21.06 8.80
N ALA A 477 8.08 21.96 9.40
CA ALA A 477 7.57 23.15 10.10
C ALA A 477 6.85 24.14 9.17
N ALA A 478 7.19 24.15 7.89
CA ALA A 478 6.51 24.93 6.85
C ALA A 478 5.27 24.23 6.25
N GLY A 479 4.86 23.07 6.79
CA GLY A 479 3.65 22.35 6.39
C GLY A 479 3.84 21.37 5.23
N PHE A 480 5.07 21.09 4.80
CA PHE A 480 5.34 20.10 3.76
C PHE A 480 5.64 18.72 4.33
N ALA A 481 5.13 17.67 3.68
CA ALA A 481 5.54 16.32 4.02
C ALA A 481 7.05 16.13 3.82
N ARG A 482 7.72 15.50 4.78
CA ARG A 482 9.18 15.27 4.76
C ARG A 482 9.68 14.62 3.47
N GLN A 483 8.89 13.69 2.91
CA GLN A 483 9.21 13.02 1.65
C GLN A 483 9.19 13.98 0.45
N THR A 484 8.30 14.97 0.43
CA THR A 484 8.21 15.99 -0.63
C THR A 484 9.47 16.83 -0.69
N ILE A 485 9.99 17.27 0.47
CA ILE A 485 11.24 18.03 0.55
C ILE A 485 12.45 17.15 0.24
N ARG A 486 12.42 15.88 0.62
CA ARG A 486 13.49 14.92 0.31
C ARG A 486 13.63 14.69 -1.19
N VAL A 487 12.52 14.51 -1.91
CA VAL A 487 12.52 14.39 -3.38
C VAL A 487 12.97 15.70 -4.02
N ALA A 488 12.42 16.83 -3.59
CA ALA A 488 12.81 18.14 -4.11
C ALA A 488 14.32 18.42 -3.93
N ALA A 489 14.92 17.98 -2.83
CA ALA A 489 16.35 18.13 -2.57
C ALA A 489 17.21 17.19 -3.42
N SER A 490 16.76 15.96 -3.65
CA SER A 490 17.45 14.99 -4.53
C SER A 490 17.54 15.49 -5.98
N ASP A 491 16.52 16.21 -6.44
CA ASP A 491 16.42 16.72 -7.80
C ASP A 491 16.93 18.18 -7.93
N HIS A 492 17.48 18.76 -6.84
CA HIS A 492 17.93 20.14 -6.83
C HIS A 492 19.37 20.26 -7.38
N PRO A 493 19.63 21.09 -8.40
CA PRO A 493 20.94 21.17 -9.05
C PRO A 493 22.06 21.68 -8.14
N ASP A 494 21.72 22.46 -7.12
CA ASP A 494 22.69 23.07 -6.20
C ASP A 494 22.88 22.31 -4.88
N ILE A 495 22.29 21.12 -4.73
CA ILE A 495 22.45 20.29 -3.53
C ILE A 495 23.35 19.11 -3.85
N THR A 496 24.48 19.01 -3.18
CA THR A 496 25.35 17.84 -3.24
C THR A 496 25.71 17.35 -1.85
N VAL A 497 25.65 16.03 -1.62
CA VAL A 497 26.05 15.45 -0.34
C VAL A 497 27.58 15.44 -0.25
N ILE A 498 28.13 16.20 0.69
CA ILE A 498 29.58 16.36 0.90
C ILE A 498 30.12 15.60 2.11
N GLY A 499 29.24 15.01 2.93
CA GLY A 499 29.64 14.24 4.10
C GLY A 499 28.46 13.74 4.91
N ARG A 500 28.75 13.07 6.02
CA ARG A 500 27.74 12.65 7.00
C ARG A 500 28.24 12.93 8.42
N LYS A 501 27.34 13.41 9.27
CA LYS A 501 27.54 13.58 10.72
C LYS A 501 26.64 12.55 11.41
N GLY A 502 27.22 11.41 11.77
CA GLY A 502 26.43 10.24 12.19
C GLY A 502 25.55 9.71 11.05
N LYS A 503 24.23 9.66 11.25
CA LYS A 503 23.25 9.24 10.23
C LYS A 503 22.72 10.39 9.35
N VAL A 504 23.12 11.63 9.61
CA VAL A 504 22.62 12.82 8.92
C VAL A 504 23.57 13.21 7.80
N ALA A 505 23.05 13.46 6.59
CA ALA A 505 23.86 13.92 5.47
C ALA A 505 24.13 15.43 5.59
N VAL A 506 25.33 15.85 5.25
CA VAL A 506 25.70 17.27 5.13
C VAL A 506 25.68 17.62 3.65
N TRP A 507 24.88 18.61 3.29
CA TRP A 507 24.73 19.13 1.94
C TRP A 507 25.63 20.34 1.74
N ASP A 508 26.34 20.38 0.62
CA ASP A 508 26.72 21.66 0.01
C ASP A 508 25.46 22.24 -0.61
N ILE A 509 25.21 23.50 -0.29
CA ILE A 509 24.04 24.21 -0.78
C ILE A 509 24.44 25.33 -1.73
N THR A 510 25.67 25.36 -2.23
CA THR A 510 26.17 26.43 -3.12
C THR A 510 26.24 26.00 -4.58
N GLY A 511 26.14 24.70 -4.87
CA GLY A 511 26.32 24.14 -6.20
C GLY A 511 27.77 24.17 -6.70
N THR A 512 28.73 24.60 -5.87
CA THR A 512 30.15 24.76 -6.26
C THR A 512 30.95 23.47 -6.13
N ARG A 513 30.51 22.52 -5.28
CA ARG A 513 31.17 21.22 -5.08
C ARG A 513 30.41 20.12 -5.84
N LYS A 514 31.02 19.60 -6.91
CA LYS A 514 30.45 18.52 -7.76
C LYS A 514 30.83 17.10 -7.34
N THR A 515 31.67 16.91 -6.33
CA THR A 515 32.09 15.57 -5.90
C THR A 515 31.00 14.91 -5.06
N LYS A 516 30.19 14.06 -5.72
CA LYS A 516 29.31 13.08 -5.07
C LYS A 516 30.13 12.27 -4.06
N HIS A 517 29.69 12.20 -2.81
CA HIS A 517 30.19 11.24 -1.83
C HIS A 517 30.28 9.84 -2.46
N THR A 518 31.49 9.32 -2.68
CA THR A 518 31.73 7.94 -3.12
C THR A 518 31.18 6.99 -2.06
N SER A 519 30.42 5.95 -2.42
CA SER A 519 29.93 5.01 -1.40
C SER A 519 31.09 4.17 -0.83
N ALA A 520 30.94 3.59 0.37
CA ALA A 520 31.95 2.68 0.92
C ALA A 520 32.22 1.49 -0.03
N ALA A 521 31.21 1.06 -0.78
CA ALA A 521 31.32 0.03 -1.81
C ALA A 521 32.18 0.49 -2.99
N ASP A 522 31.89 1.67 -3.56
CA ASP A 522 32.64 2.21 -4.69
C ASP A 522 34.09 2.54 -4.31
N TRP A 523 34.30 3.04 -3.08
CA TRP A 523 35.64 3.29 -2.57
C TRP A 523 36.42 1.98 -2.40
N THR A 524 35.78 0.95 -1.84
CA THR A 524 36.40 -0.37 -1.65
C THR A 524 36.74 -1.02 -2.98
N ALA A 525 35.86 -0.95 -3.98
CA ALA A 525 36.12 -1.44 -5.32
C ALA A 525 37.35 -0.75 -5.95
N ASN A 526 37.40 0.59 -5.89
CA ASN A 526 38.55 1.35 -6.40
C ASN A 526 39.86 1.00 -5.67
N TYR A 527 39.79 0.77 -4.34
CA TYR A 527 40.96 0.36 -3.56
C TYR A 527 41.48 -1.01 -4.01
N ILE A 528 40.59 -1.99 -4.18
CA ILE A 528 40.93 -3.35 -4.64
C ILE A 528 41.46 -3.31 -6.08
N ASP A 529 40.87 -2.50 -6.96
CA ASP A 529 41.32 -2.37 -8.35
C ASP A 529 42.71 -1.73 -8.44
N ASN A 530 43.05 -0.79 -7.55
CA ASN A 530 44.41 -0.25 -7.46
C ASN A 530 45.41 -1.30 -6.97
N LEU A 531 45.07 -2.09 -5.94
CA LEU A 531 45.92 -3.21 -5.51
C LEU A 531 46.14 -4.22 -6.63
N THR A 532 45.09 -4.55 -7.37
CA THR A 532 45.16 -5.47 -8.52
C THR A 532 46.05 -4.89 -9.63
N ARG A 533 45.96 -3.57 -9.90
CA ARG A 533 46.81 -2.88 -10.88
C ARG A 533 48.29 -2.90 -10.46
N ASP A 534 48.56 -2.83 -9.17
CA ASP A 534 49.91 -2.88 -8.60
C ASP A 534 50.44 -4.31 -8.44
N GLY A 535 49.70 -5.32 -8.91
CA GLY A 535 50.09 -6.73 -8.88
C GLY A 535 49.96 -7.39 -7.51
N ILE A 536 49.20 -6.79 -6.60
CA ILE A 536 48.95 -7.29 -5.24
C ILE A 536 47.68 -8.13 -5.25
N ASP A 537 47.79 -9.40 -4.84
CA ASP A 537 46.70 -10.39 -4.82
C ASP A 537 46.15 -10.70 -3.42
N VAL A 538 46.81 -10.17 -2.37
CA VAL A 538 46.41 -10.31 -0.97
C VAL A 538 46.24 -8.94 -0.33
N VAL A 539 45.05 -8.68 0.22
CA VAL A 539 44.74 -7.44 0.94
C VAL A 539 45.28 -7.53 2.37
N ASP A 540 46.21 -6.65 2.70
CA ASP A 540 46.59 -6.37 4.09
C ASP A 540 45.42 -5.65 4.79
N LYS A 541 44.85 -6.30 5.80
CA LYS A 541 43.67 -5.81 6.52
C LYS A 541 43.95 -4.59 7.37
N GLU A 542 45.15 -4.45 7.91
CA GLU A 542 45.52 -3.30 8.72
C GLU A 542 45.71 -2.07 7.84
N LEU A 543 46.41 -2.23 6.70
CA LEU A 543 46.55 -1.17 5.71
C LEU A 543 45.19 -0.76 5.11
N PHE A 544 44.32 -1.73 4.78
CA PHE A 544 42.97 -1.46 4.31
C PHE A 544 42.13 -0.71 5.36
N ARG A 545 42.22 -1.10 6.64
CA ARG A 545 41.54 -0.41 7.73
C ARG A 545 42.00 1.05 7.85
N HIS A 546 43.31 1.28 7.85
CA HIS A 546 43.87 2.63 7.94
C HIS A 546 43.48 3.49 6.73
N ALA A 547 43.49 2.93 5.52
CA ALA A 547 43.05 3.62 4.32
C ALA A 547 41.56 3.98 4.35
N ALA A 548 40.71 3.08 4.87
CA ALA A 548 39.28 3.30 4.99
C ALA A 548 38.94 4.40 6.00
N GLU A 549 39.61 4.39 7.15
CA GLU A 549 39.45 5.41 8.19
C GLU A 549 39.94 6.78 7.70
N ALA A 550 41.08 6.83 6.99
CA ALA A 550 41.59 8.06 6.38
C ALA A 550 40.63 8.62 5.29
N ALA A 551 39.90 7.75 4.60
CA ALA A 551 38.88 8.12 3.62
C ALA A 551 37.50 8.43 4.25
N GLY A 552 37.37 8.36 5.58
CA GLY A 552 36.17 8.72 6.32
C GLY A 552 35.13 7.61 6.48
N TYR A 553 35.47 6.35 6.20
CA TYR A 553 34.60 5.20 6.39
C TYR A 553 34.89 4.49 7.71
N SER A 554 33.85 3.95 8.36
CA SER A 554 34.05 3.09 9.52
C SER A 554 34.61 1.73 9.09
N TRP A 555 35.46 1.12 9.92
CA TRP A 555 35.99 -0.22 9.67
C TRP A 555 34.88 -1.23 9.35
N THR A 556 33.78 -1.19 10.11
CA THR A 556 32.63 -2.07 9.89
C THR A 556 32.04 -1.91 8.49
N SER A 557 31.88 -0.67 7.99
CA SER A 557 31.31 -0.41 6.68
C SER A 557 32.22 -0.80 5.52
N ALA A 558 33.52 -0.50 5.61
CA ALA A 558 34.51 -0.90 4.61
C ALA A 558 34.71 -2.42 4.60
N ARG A 559 34.65 -3.07 5.77
CA ARG A 559 34.76 -4.52 5.88
C ARG A 559 33.60 -5.25 5.24
N HIS A 560 32.37 -4.81 5.46
CA HIS A 560 31.19 -5.37 4.79
C HIS A 560 31.24 -5.12 3.28
N ALA A 561 31.59 -3.90 2.86
CA ALA A 561 31.76 -3.59 1.44
C ALA A 561 32.79 -4.50 0.77
N ALA A 562 33.89 -4.81 1.45
CA ALA A 562 34.93 -5.72 0.97
C ALA A 562 34.43 -7.16 0.87
N THR A 563 33.84 -7.72 1.93
CA THR A 563 33.37 -9.12 1.94
C THR A 563 32.17 -9.37 1.02
N ASP A 564 31.32 -8.36 0.83
CA ASP A 564 30.08 -8.48 0.03
C ASP A 564 30.33 -8.15 -1.45
N SER A 565 31.53 -7.65 -1.80
CA SER A 565 31.90 -7.27 -3.18
C SER A 565 32.00 -8.43 -4.17
N GLY A 566 32.10 -9.67 -3.66
CA GLY A 566 32.44 -10.84 -4.48
C GLY A 566 33.86 -10.83 -5.07
N ARG A 567 34.67 -9.80 -4.78
CA ARG A 567 36.07 -9.65 -5.23
C ARG A 567 37.08 -10.07 -4.16
N ILE A 568 36.64 -10.41 -2.95
CA ILE A 568 37.49 -10.86 -1.85
C ILE A 568 37.03 -12.22 -1.36
N GLU A 569 37.94 -13.17 -1.33
CA GLU A 569 37.78 -14.45 -0.65
C GLU A 569 38.50 -14.41 0.72
N SER A 570 37.79 -14.76 1.79
CA SER A 570 38.36 -14.82 3.14
C SER A 570 38.80 -16.25 3.45
N VAL A 571 40.10 -16.54 3.32
CA VAL A 571 40.67 -17.87 3.57
C VAL A 571 41.33 -17.96 4.96
N PRO A 572 41.37 -19.12 5.62
CA PRO A 572 42.11 -19.30 6.88
C PRO A 572 43.62 -19.05 6.70
N GLY A 573 44.21 -18.25 7.59
CA GLY A 573 45.65 -17.99 7.65
C GLY A 573 46.37 -18.82 8.73
N ALA A 574 47.61 -18.44 9.06
CA ALA A 574 48.33 -19.04 10.17
C ALA A 574 47.73 -18.58 11.51
N GLY A 575 47.03 -19.47 12.21
CA GLY A 575 46.37 -19.17 13.50
C GLY A 575 44.87 -18.88 13.37
N SER A 576 44.34 -17.99 14.21
CA SER A 576 42.92 -17.57 14.17
C SER A 576 42.64 -16.42 13.20
N GLU A 577 43.65 -15.98 12.44
CA GLU A 577 43.53 -14.89 11.48
C GLU A 577 43.08 -15.39 10.11
N THR A 578 42.33 -14.55 9.41
CA THR A 578 41.88 -14.81 8.03
C THR A 578 42.65 -13.91 7.07
N ILE A 579 43.00 -14.43 5.91
CA ILE A 579 43.67 -13.71 4.83
C ILE A 579 42.61 -13.31 3.80
N TRP A 580 42.68 -12.09 3.29
CA TRP A 580 41.79 -11.62 2.22
C TRP A 580 42.50 -11.72 0.88
N ARG A 581 42.11 -12.68 0.06
CA ARG A 581 42.66 -12.87 -1.30
C ARG A 581 41.74 -12.19 -2.31
N ILE A 582 42.31 -11.41 -3.22
CA ILE A 582 41.57 -10.78 -4.30
C ILE A 582 41.26 -11.83 -5.36
N ILE A 583 39.98 -11.94 -5.74
CA ILE A 583 39.55 -12.76 -6.88
C ILE A 583 39.74 -11.89 -8.13
N PRO A 584 40.55 -12.33 -9.11
CA PRO A 584 40.68 -11.63 -10.38
C PRO A 584 39.31 -11.52 -11.04
N ALA A 585 38.95 -10.35 -11.55
CA ALA A 585 37.75 -10.21 -12.36
C ALA A 585 37.92 -11.13 -13.58
N ALA A 586 36.94 -12.00 -13.86
CA ALA A 586 36.92 -12.74 -15.11
C ALA A 586 36.99 -11.74 -16.27
N GLU A 587 37.96 -11.89 -17.17
CA GLU A 587 38.05 -11.11 -18.40
C GLU A 587 36.77 -11.36 -19.20
N GLY A 588 35.82 -10.42 -19.07
CA GLY A 588 34.59 -10.41 -19.83
C GLY A 588 34.85 -9.90 -21.23
N GLU A 589 34.50 -10.75 -22.19
CA GLU A 589 34.25 -10.46 -23.60
C GLU A 589 33.84 -9.01 -23.88
N SER A 590 34.61 -8.39 -24.77
CA SER A 590 34.23 -7.19 -25.50
C SER A 590 33.05 -7.48 -26.44
N ALA A 591 31.90 -6.83 -26.20
CA ALA A 591 30.97 -6.35 -27.23
C ALA A 591 29.99 -5.33 -26.61
#